data_AF-A0A2D0LGQ7-F1
#
_entry.id   AF-A0A2D0LGQ7-F1
#
_cell.length_a   1.000
_cell.length_b   1.000
_cell.length_c   1.000
_cell.angle_alpha   90.00
_cell.angle_beta   90.00
_cell.angle_gamma   90.00
#
_symmetry.space_group_name_H-M   'P 1'
#
loop_
_entity.id
_entity.type
_entity.pdbx_description
1 polymer ?
#
loop_
_entity_poly.entity_id
_entity_poly.type
_entity_poly.pdbx_seq_one_letter_code
_entity_poly.pdbx_strand_id
1 'polypeptide(L)'
;MLNIAIQAVKQTRQFTIDSFYNAKAFEIKSDKSLVTRTDLNVENNEPLIGVISFPALEKVFYASQGEGCWVQHGNNTPIKISIASNNERKLKDSVISASGIHSTTFDRREGMKAYNLSNIVHTARDTVFINDCYQHVMVSMGRIDAALDTLMKPWDIAALIPCMRESGVVCANLQGSREKLLHGGSLITASSQFLLDELLYALN
;
A
#
# COMPACT_ATOMS: atom_id res chain seq x y z
N MET A 1 7.23 -19.05 4.99
CA MET A 1 7.08 -17.90 4.05
C MET A 1 6.93 -18.34 2.61
N LEU A 2 7.96 -18.93 1.97
CA LEU A 2 7.89 -19.36 0.56
C LEU A 2 6.74 -20.35 0.28
N ASN A 3 6.54 -21.35 1.13
CA ASN A 3 5.47 -22.35 0.94
C ASN A 3 4.06 -21.77 1.01
N ILE A 4 3.80 -20.72 1.81
CA ILE A 4 2.47 -20.08 1.87
C ILE A 4 2.23 -19.19 0.65
N ALA A 5 3.23 -18.38 0.26
CA ALA A 5 3.15 -17.61 -0.99
C ALA A 5 2.95 -18.55 -2.19
N ILE A 6 3.69 -19.67 -2.23
CA ILE A 6 3.52 -20.74 -3.22
C ILE A 6 2.12 -21.37 -3.13
N GLN A 7 1.54 -21.58 -1.94
CA GLN A 7 0.22 -22.20 -1.81
C GLN A 7 -0.91 -21.25 -2.23
N ALA A 8 -0.80 -19.95 -1.95
CA ALA A 8 -1.69 -18.91 -2.47
C ALA A 8 -1.57 -18.77 -4.00
N VAL A 9 -0.34 -18.82 -4.53
CA VAL A 9 -0.07 -18.84 -5.97
C VAL A 9 -0.55 -20.14 -6.64
N LYS A 10 -0.51 -21.28 -5.96
CA LYS A 10 -1.04 -22.57 -6.44
C LYS A 10 -2.56 -22.62 -6.55
N GLN A 11 -3.28 -21.72 -5.87
CA GLN A 11 -4.72 -21.53 -6.05
C GLN A 11 -5.04 -20.64 -7.27
N THR A 12 -4.03 -20.03 -7.89
CA THR A 12 -4.14 -19.21 -9.10
C THR A 12 -3.47 -19.89 -10.31
N ARG A 13 -3.82 -19.44 -11.53
CA ARG A 13 -3.47 -20.09 -12.81
C ARG A 13 -1.97 -20.41 -12.94
N GLN A 14 -1.64 -21.50 -13.64
CA GLN A 14 -0.29 -22.08 -13.83
C GLN A 14 0.82 -21.05 -14.15
N PHE A 15 0.52 -20.00 -14.89
CA PHE A 15 1.48 -18.93 -15.24
C PHE A 15 2.04 -18.17 -14.02
N THR A 16 1.25 -17.99 -12.96
CA THR A 16 1.68 -17.34 -11.71
C THR A 16 2.68 -18.22 -10.96
N ILE A 17 2.44 -19.54 -10.96
CA ILE A 17 3.36 -20.54 -10.37
C ILE A 17 4.71 -20.46 -11.08
N ASP A 18 4.70 -20.45 -12.41
CA ASP A 18 5.92 -20.44 -13.22
C ASP A 18 6.70 -19.10 -13.07
N SER A 19 5.99 -17.97 -12.94
CA SER A 19 6.61 -16.66 -12.70
C SER A 19 7.30 -16.58 -11.33
N PHE A 20 6.67 -17.12 -10.29
CA PHE A 20 7.22 -17.15 -8.93
C PHE A 20 8.48 -18.04 -8.83
N TYR A 21 8.50 -19.19 -9.51
CA TYR A 21 9.69 -20.06 -9.54
C TYR A 21 10.85 -19.51 -10.40
N ASN A 22 10.56 -18.63 -11.37
CA ASN A 22 11.58 -18.02 -12.23
C ASN A 22 12.25 -16.78 -11.60
N ALA A 23 11.70 -16.22 -10.52
CA ALA A 23 12.31 -15.17 -9.73
C ALA A 23 13.51 -15.71 -8.90
N LYS A 24 14.64 -15.93 -9.58
CA LYS A 24 15.81 -16.64 -9.04
C LYS A 24 16.68 -15.85 -8.04
N ALA A 25 16.38 -14.59 -7.71
CA ALA A 25 17.15 -13.82 -6.72
C ALA A 25 16.35 -12.67 -6.07
N PHE A 26 16.59 -12.47 -4.77
CA PHE A 26 16.07 -11.36 -3.96
C PHE A 26 17.14 -10.26 -3.87
N GLU A 27 16.82 -9.02 -4.24
CA GLU A 27 17.72 -7.88 -3.97
C GLU A 27 17.36 -7.23 -2.62
N ILE A 28 18.39 -6.99 -1.82
CA ILE A 28 18.30 -6.32 -0.51
C ILE A 28 18.56 -4.83 -0.77
N LYS A 29 17.61 -3.94 -0.42
CA LYS A 29 17.84 -2.49 -0.46
C LYS A 29 19.01 -2.11 0.47
N SER A 30 19.70 -1.02 0.17
CA SER A 30 20.89 -0.55 0.90
C SER A 30 20.64 -0.25 2.40
N ASP A 31 19.38 -0.02 2.78
CA ASP A 31 18.92 0.25 4.15
C ASP A 31 18.47 -1.00 4.92
N LYS A 32 18.61 -2.20 4.32
CA LYS A 32 18.12 -3.48 4.85
C LYS A 32 16.59 -3.56 5.00
N SER A 33 15.83 -2.64 4.41
CA SER A 33 14.39 -2.82 4.27
C SER A 33 14.12 -3.89 3.19
N LEU A 34 13.34 -4.90 3.57
CA LEU A 34 12.94 -5.97 2.65
C LEU A 34 11.69 -5.52 1.89
N VAL A 35 11.88 -4.92 0.72
CA VAL A 35 10.85 -4.94 -0.32
C VAL A 35 11.14 -6.17 -1.16
N THR A 36 10.44 -7.26 -0.89
CA THR A 36 10.53 -8.42 -1.78
C THR A 36 10.02 -7.99 -3.15
N ARG A 37 10.84 -8.19 -4.18
CA ARG A 37 10.45 -8.18 -5.59
C ARG A 37 9.52 -9.36 -5.83
N THR A 38 8.34 -9.32 -5.23
CA THR A 38 7.31 -10.34 -5.40
C THR A 38 6.65 -9.99 -6.71
N ASP A 39 7.19 -10.51 -7.81
CA ASP A 39 6.71 -10.24 -9.17
C ASP A 39 5.24 -10.67 -9.26
N LEU A 40 4.37 -9.67 -9.33
CA LEU A 40 2.92 -9.81 -9.37
C LEU A 40 2.53 -10.19 -10.78
N ASN A 41 1.47 -10.96 -10.94
CA ASN A 41 0.88 -11.07 -12.27
C ASN A 41 0.30 -9.69 -12.62
N VAL A 42 0.79 -9.07 -13.69
CA VAL A 42 0.30 -7.79 -14.21
C VAL A 42 -0.41 -8.08 -15.52
N GLU A 43 -1.73 -7.94 -15.55
CA GLU A 43 -2.54 -8.05 -16.76
C GLU A 43 -3.05 -6.67 -17.15
N ASN A 44 -2.93 -6.30 -18.42
CA ASN A 44 -3.34 -4.97 -18.90
C ASN A 44 -2.76 -3.80 -18.10
N ASN A 45 -1.54 -3.97 -17.56
CA ASN A 45 -0.84 -2.99 -16.73
C ASN A 45 -1.46 -2.76 -15.32
N GLU A 46 -2.29 -3.69 -14.84
CA GLU A 46 -2.83 -3.69 -13.48
C GLU A 46 -2.32 -4.93 -12.70
N PRO A 47 -1.80 -4.75 -11.47
CA PRO A 47 -1.41 -5.87 -10.64
C PRO A 47 -2.64 -6.69 -10.19
N LEU A 48 -2.58 -8.00 -10.36
CA LEU A 48 -3.58 -8.97 -9.91
C LEU A 48 -3.13 -9.69 -8.63
N ILE A 49 -1.82 -10.00 -8.61
CA ILE A 49 -1.02 -10.54 -7.51
C ILE A 49 -0.98 -9.59 -6.30
N GLY A 50 -0.76 -9.96 -5.05
CA GLY A 50 -0.25 -9.05 -4.01
C GLY A 50 0.51 -9.82 -2.95
N VAL A 51 1.79 -9.54 -2.69
CA VAL A 51 2.50 -10.12 -1.53
C VAL A 51 3.46 -9.10 -0.93
N ILE A 52 3.28 -8.82 0.36
CA ILE A 52 4.08 -7.90 1.16
C ILE A 52 4.61 -8.66 2.38
N SER A 53 5.92 -8.78 2.50
CA SER A 53 6.57 -9.54 3.58
C SER A 53 7.32 -8.61 4.52
N PHE A 54 7.11 -8.79 5.82
CA PHE A 54 7.87 -8.16 6.89
C PHE A 54 8.57 -9.25 7.72
N PRO A 55 9.75 -9.75 7.29
CA PRO A 55 10.39 -10.89 7.93
C PRO A 55 10.74 -10.66 9.40
N ALA A 56 11.17 -9.45 9.76
CA ALA A 56 11.46 -9.08 11.15
C ALA A 56 10.21 -9.07 12.05
N LEU A 57 9.03 -8.93 11.47
CA LEU A 57 7.74 -9.00 12.17
C LEU A 57 7.08 -10.37 12.02
N GLU A 58 7.74 -11.31 11.34
CA GLU A 58 7.18 -12.59 10.90
C GLU A 58 5.81 -12.45 10.23
N LYS A 59 5.55 -11.34 9.53
CA LYS A 59 4.24 -11.06 8.92
C LYS A 59 4.30 -11.11 7.41
N VAL A 60 3.29 -11.72 6.80
CA VAL A 60 3.08 -11.68 5.35
C VAL A 60 1.64 -11.29 5.08
N PHE A 61 1.47 -10.26 4.26
CA PHE A 61 0.19 -9.89 3.67
C PHE A 61 0.17 -10.41 2.25
N TYR A 62 -0.96 -10.96 1.81
CA TYR A 62 -1.13 -11.38 0.43
C TYR A 62 -2.57 -11.26 -0.02
N ALA A 63 -2.76 -11.06 -1.32
CA ALA A 63 -4.06 -10.92 -1.95
C ALA A 63 -4.02 -11.40 -3.41
N SER A 64 -5.19 -11.75 -3.92
CA SER A 64 -5.44 -11.93 -5.35
C SER A 64 -6.76 -11.23 -5.66
N GLN A 65 -6.87 -10.64 -6.86
CA GLN A 65 -8.11 -10.01 -7.30
C GLN A 65 -9.31 -10.96 -7.12
N GLY A 66 -10.33 -10.51 -6.38
CA GLY A 66 -11.56 -11.26 -6.09
C GLY A 66 -11.47 -12.26 -4.92
N GLU A 67 -10.29 -12.52 -4.37
CA GLU A 67 -10.07 -13.56 -3.35
C GLU A 67 -9.97 -13.00 -1.92
N GLY A 68 -9.91 -11.68 -1.77
CA GLY A 68 -9.66 -11.00 -0.50
C GLY A 68 -8.17 -10.86 -0.17
N CYS A 69 -7.91 -10.04 0.85
CA CYS A 69 -6.58 -9.88 1.43
C CYS A 69 -6.44 -10.64 2.74
N TRP A 70 -5.29 -11.25 2.95
CA TRP A 70 -4.99 -12.11 4.07
C TRP A 70 -3.69 -11.67 4.72
N VAL A 71 -3.62 -11.81 6.04
CA VAL A 71 -2.40 -11.63 6.82
C VAL A 71 -2.07 -12.91 7.56
N GLN A 72 -0.81 -13.31 7.52
CA GLN A 72 -0.26 -14.40 8.32
C GLN A 72 0.83 -13.86 9.24
N HIS A 73 0.84 -14.32 10.49
CA HIS A 73 1.89 -14.04 11.47
C HIS A 73 2.55 -15.35 11.91
N GLY A 74 3.85 -15.51 11.63
CA GLY A 74 4.61 -16.73 11.87
C GLY A 74 3.98 -17.93 11.13
N ASN A 75 3.73 -19.00 11.89
CA ASN A 75 3.08 -20.22 11.40
C ASN A 75 1.58 -20.28 11.72
N ASN A 76 0.97 -19.19 12.18
CA ASN A 76 -0.44 -19.16 12.50
C ASN A 76 -1.32 -19.31 11.24
N THR A 77 -2.57 -19.69 11.43
CA THR A 77 -3.58 -19.68 10.36
C THR A 77 -3.75 -18.25 9.83
N PRO A 78 -3.70 -18.04 8.50
CA PRO A 78 -3.94 -16.74 7.91
C PRO A 78 -5.35 -16.22 8.22
N ILE A 79 -5.45 -14.91 8.43
CA ILE A 79 -6.70 -14.22 8.74
C ILE A 79 -7.03 -13.28 7.59
N LYS A 80 -8.26 -13.33 7.08
CA LYS A 80 -8.75 -12.38 6.09
C LYS A 80 -8.93 -11.02 6.75
N ILE A 81 -8.37 -9.98 6.15
CA ILE A 81 -8.51 -8.60 6.60
C ILE A 81 -9.48 -7.84 5.69
N SER A 82 -10.25 -6.95 6.30
CA SER A 82 -11.18 -6.07 5.61
C SER A 82 -11.46 -4.88 6.49
N ILE A 83 -11.44 -3.68 5.91
CA ILE A 83 -11.84 -2.45 6.59
C ILE A 83 -13.34 -2.19 6.37
N ALA A 84 -13.97 -1.54 7.34
CA ALA A 84 -15.33 -1.06 7.17
C ALA A 84 -15.33 0.22 6.31
N SER A 85 -15.91 0.14 5.11
CA SER A 85 -15.94 1.23 4.13
C SER A 85 -16.90 2.38 4.45
N ASN A 86 -17.74 2.25 5.48
CA ASN A 86 -18.87 3.14 5.76
C ASN A 86 -18.61 4.17 6.87
N ASN A 87 -17.34 4.53 7.12
CA ASN A 87 -17.01 5.51 8.14
C ASN A 87 -16.75 6.89 7.51
N GLU A 88 -17.60 7.86 7.83
CA GLU A 88 -17.42 9.29 7.51
C GLU A 88 -16.46 9.97 8.50
N ARG A 89 -15.38 9.28 8.88
CA ARG A 89 -14.36 9.87 9.76
C ARG A 89 -13.72 11.04 9.04
N LYS A 90 -13.76 12.21 9.67
CA LYS A 90 -13.18 13.44 9.14
C LYS A 90 -11.68 13.46 9.31
N LEU A 91 -10.97 14.21 8.47
CA LEU A 91 -9.53 14.42 8.53
C LEU A 91 -9.09 14.85 9.94
N LYS A 92 -9.81 15.79 10.55
CA LYS A 92 -9.53 16.29 11.91
C LYS A 92 -9.63 15.27 13.03
N ASP A 93 -10.26 14.12 12.78
CA ASP A 93 -10.45 13.04 13.74
C ASP A 93 -9.57 11.81 13.38
N SER A 94 -8.71 11.96 12.37
CA SER A 94 -7.96 10.88 11.72
C SER A 94 -6.46 10.91 12.00
N VAL A 95 -5.84 9.72 12.02
CA VAL A 95 -4.39 9.52 12.00
C VAL A 95 -3.93 9.37 10.56
N ILE A 96 -3.09 10.30 10.12
CA ILE A 96 -2.54 10.30 8.76
C ILE A 96 -1.05 9.97 8.82
N SER A 97 -0.60 9.07 7.96
CA SER A 97 0.82 8.76 7.78
C SER A 97 1.37 9.32 6.48
N ALA A 98 2.65 9.68 6.52
CA ALA A 98 3.50 9.80 5.34
C ALA A 98 4.83 9.06 5.59
N SER A 99 5.48 8.51 4.57
CA SER A 99 6.83 7.93 4.75
C SER A 99 7.95 8.97 4.62
N GLY A 100 7.67 10.10 3.97
CA GLY A 100 8.65 11.13 3.70
C GLY A 100 8.01 12.50 3.50
N ILE A 101 8.88 13.50 3.45
CA ILE A 101 8.49 14.92 3.29
C ILE A 101 8.86 15.48 1.92
N HIS A 102 9.49 14.70 1.04
CA HIS A 102 9.87 15.14 -0.30
C HIS A 102 8.66 15.48 -1.17
N SER A 103 8.82 16.38 -2.13
CA SER A 103 7.70 16.91 -2.93
C SER A 103 6.57 17.52 -2.07
N THR A 104 6.88 18.14 -0.92
CA THR A 104 5.89 18.80 -0.05
C THR A 104 6.26 20.23 0.32
N THR A 105 5.40 20.91 1.09
CA THR A 105 5.68 22.23 1.68
C THR A 105 6.83 22.23 2.69
N PHE A 106 7.22 21.07 3.25
CA PHE A 106 8.37 20.95 4.14
C PHE A 106 9.69 20.72 3.38
N ASP A 107 9.65 19.96 2.28
CA ASP A 107 10.80 19.74 1.40
C ASP A 107 10.34 19.70 -0.06
N ARG A 108 10.72 20.74 -0.80
CA ARG A 108 10.31 20.96 -2.20
C ARG A 108 11.22 20.24 -3.20
N ARG A 109 12.24 19.52 -2.73
CA ARG A 109 13.12 18.73 -3.58
C ARG A 109 12.38 17.49 -4.07
N GLU A 110 12.75 17.07 -5.28
CA GLU A 110 12.26 15.88 -5.96
C GLU A 110 10.74 15.94 -6.23
N GLY A 111 10.35 15.80 -7.51
CA GLY A 111 8.94 15.90 -7.91
C GLY A 111 8.58 17.23 -8.60
N MET A 112 7.38 17.24 -9.21
CA MET A 112 6.90 18.35 -10.05
C MET A 112 6.02 19.35 -9.29
N LYS A 113 5.57 18.99 -8.08
CA LYS A 113 4.62 19.78 -7.27
C LYS A 113 4.95 19.61 -5.78
N ALA A 114 4.96 20.72 -5.04
CA ALA A 114 5.02 20.68 -3.59
C ALA A 114 3.61 20.54 -3.01
N TYR A 115 3.23 19.34 -2.56
CA TYR A 115 1.95 19.09 -1.91
C TYR A 115 1.89 19.70 -0.52
N ASN A 116 0.72 20.16 -0.10
CA ASN A 116 0.52 20.90 1.15
C ASN A 116 0.46 19.97 2.38
N LEU A 117 1.53 19.22 2.63
CA LEU A 117 1.63 18.34 3.80
C LEU A 117 1.53 19.12 5.11
N SER A 118 1.98 20.38 5.15
CA SER A 118 1.76 21.25 6.31
C SER A 118 0.28 21.40 6.66
N ASN A 119 -0.62 21.51 5.69
CA ASN A 119 -2.05 21.61 5.98
C ASN A 119 -2.61 20.32 6.61
N ILE A 120 -2.11 19.16 6.16
CA ILE A 120 -2.44 17.88 6.80
C ILE A 120 -1.98 17.87 8.26
N VAL A 121 -0.74 18.28 8.54
CA VAL A 121 -0.18 18.34 9.90
C VAL A 121 -1.00 19.25 10.83
N HIS A 122 -1.52 20.37 10.31
CA HIS A 122 -2.32 21.29 11.11
C HIS A 122 -3.80 20.87 11.28
N THR A 123 -4.31 20.06 10.35
CA THR A 123 -5.75 19.71 10.32
C THR A 123 -6.03 18.35 10.92
N ALA A 124 -5.19 17.34 10.64
CA ALA A 124 -5.38 15.99 11.12
C ALA A 124 -5.30 15.89 12.65
N ARG A 125 -5.91 14.86 13.23
CA ARG A 125 -5.82 14.62 14.68
C ARG A 125 -4.36 14.35 15.07
N ASP A 126 -3.74 13.43 14.33
CA ASP A 126 -2.34 13.06 14.46
C ASP A 126 -1.74 12.90 13.07
N THR A 127 -0.52 13.41 12.88
CA THR A 127 0.31 13.05 11.72
C THR A 127 1.53 12.29 12.21
N VAL A 128 1.73 11.08 11.67
CA VAL A 128 2.83 10.19 12.04
C VAL A 128 3.69 9.90 10.81
N PHE A 129 4.95 9.53 11.04
CA PHE A 129 5.83 9.06 9.98
C PHE A 129 6.06 7.57 10.12
N ILE A 130 5.47 6.80 9.21
CA ILE A 130 5.63 5.35 9.12
C ILE A 130 6.20 5.06 7.74
N ASN A 131 7.38 4.44 7.69
CA ASN A 131 8.13 4.26 6.46
C ASN A 131 7.53 3.23 5.50
N ASP A 132 7.78 3.47 4.21
CA ASP A 132 7.57 2.57 3.08
C ASP A 132 6.17 1.92 3.06
N CYS A 133 6.06 0.69 2.58
CA CYS A 133 4.79 -0.02 2.44
C CYS A 133 4.07 -0.31 3.77
N TYR A 134 4.73 -0.16 4.93
CA TYR A 134 4.14 -0.52 6.22
C TYR A 134 2.96 0.40 6.61
N GLN A 135 3.02 1.68 6.26
CA GLN A 135 1.90 2.61 6.52
C GLN A 135 0.62 2.17 5.80
N HIS A 136 0.72 1.71 4.55
CA HIS A 136 -0.43 1.30 3.77
C HIS A 136 -1.09 0.04 4.33
N VAL A 137 -0.31 -0.95 4.75
CA VAL A 137 -0.88 -2.15 5.44
C VAL A 137 -1.44 -1.80 6.82
N MET A 138 -0.95 -0.76 7.48
CA MET A 138 -1.57 -0.28 8.73
C MET A 138 -2.96 0.32 8.49
N VAL A 139 -3.21 0.93 7.33
CA VAL A 139 -4.56 1.35 6.90
C VAL A 139 -5.45 0.11 6.69
N SER A 140 -4.97 -0.92 5.98
CA SER A 140 -5.78 -2.13 5.75
C SER A 140 -6.09 -2.94 7.01
N MET A 141 -5.28 -2.80 8.05
CA MET A 141 -5.55 -3.35 9.39
C MET A 141 -6.43 -2.44 10.27
N GLY A 142 -6.85 -1.26 9.79
CA GLY A 142 -7.61 -0.27 10.56
C GLY A 142 -6.85 0.32 11.76
N ARG A 143 -5.50 0.35 11.68
CA ARG A 143 -4.64 0.89 12.75
C ARG A 143 -4.36 2.39 12.60
N ILE A 144 -4.38 2.88 11.37
CA ILE A 144 -4.37 4.30 11.02
C ILE A 144 -5.43 4.53 9.94
N ASP A 145 -5.82 5.77 9.72
CA ASP A 145 -6.98 6.08 8.88
C ASP A 145 -6.59 6.34 7.42
N ALA A 146 -5.40 6.87 7.17
CA ALA A 146 -4.84 7.00 5.83
C ALA A 146 -3.31 7.07 5.81
N ALA A 147 -2.74 6.86 4.64
CA ALA A 147 -1.32 6.99 4.36
C ALA A 147 -1.09 7.57 2.97
N LEU A 148 -0.03 8.36 2.81
CA LEU A 148 0.31 8.99 1.53
C LEU A 148 1.81 9.00 1.27
N ASP A 149 2.18 8.74 0.01
CA ASP A 149 3.53 8.89 -0.51
C ASP A 149 3.51 9.70 -1.80
N THR A 150 4.35 10.74 -1.83
CA THR A 150 4.39 11.72 -2.91
C THR A 150 5.21 11.28 -4.11
N LEU A 151 6.16 10.37 -3.90
CA LEU A 151 7.09 9.89 -4.90
C LEU A 151 7.20 8.37 -4.75
N MET A 152 6.65 7.64 -5.71
CA MET A 152 6.68 6.19 -5.75
C MET A 152 7.03 5.68 -7.14
N LYS A 153 7.75 4.56 -7.19
CA LYS A 153 8.02 3.83 -8.42
C LYS A 153 7.03 2.68 -8.56
N PRO A 154 6.86 2.12 -9.77
CA PRO A 154 5.94 1.01 -9.97
C PRO A 154 6.16 -0.17 -9.02
N TRP A 155 7.43 -0.51 -8.75
CA TRP A 155 7.77 -1.58 -7.82
C TRP A 155 7.40 -1.31 -6.35
N ASP A 156 7.25 -0.05 -5.95
CA ASP A 156 6.78 0.30 -4.61
C ASP A 156 5.25 0.15 -4.48
N ILE A 157 4.52 0.32 -5.59
CA ILE A 157 3.05 0.33 -5.64
C ILE A 157 2.48 -1.07 -5.94
N ALA A 158 3.17 -1.85 -6.76
CA ALA A 158 2.59 -2.99 -7.43
C ALA A 158 1.95 -4.00 -6.46
N ALA A 159 2.64 -4.32 -5.35
CA ALA A 159 2.13 -5.27 -4.36
C ALA A 159 1.08 -4.68 -3.41
N LEU A 160 1.05 -3.35 -3.27
CA LEU A 160 0.07 -2.63 -2.46
C LEU A 160 -1.31 -2.71 -3.11
N ILE A 161 -1.42 -2.46 -4.42
CA ILE A 161 -2.73 -2.30 -5.09
C ILE A 161 -3.69 -3.46 -4.77
N PRO A 162 -3.34 -4.73 -4.96
CA PRO A 162 -4.31 -5.81 -4.74
C PRO A 162 -4.55 -6.04 -3.26
N CYS A 163 -3.52 -5.94 -2.41
CA CYS A 163 -3.68 -6.05 -0.97
C CYS A 163 -4.64 -4.97 -0.42
N MET A 164 -4.48 -3.72 -0.86
CA MET A 164 -5.30 -2.61 -0.38
C MET A 164 -6.74 -2.72 -0.91
N ARG A 165 -6.92 -2.91 -2.22
CA ARG A 165 -8.25 -3.03 -2.84
C ARG A 165 -9.04 -4.20 -2.25
N GLU A 166 -8.41 -5.36 -2.09
CA GLU A 166 -9.05 -6.57 -1.53
C GLU A 166 -9.29 -6.48 0.00
N SER A 167 -8.62 -5.56 0.68
CA SER A 167 -8.91 -5.22 2.08
C SER A 167 -10.03 -4.16 2.20
N GLY A 168 -10.58 -3.66 1.09
CA GLY A 168 -11.58 -2.59 1.08
C GLY A 168 -11.02 -1.17 1.24
N VAL A 169 -9.69 -1.01 1.21
CA VAL A 169 -9.02 0.30 1.31
C VAL A 169 -9.19 1.07 0.00
N VAL A 170 -9.53 2.35 0.09
CA VAL A 170 -9.63 3.22 -1.08
C VAL A 170 -8.23 3.68 -1.48
N CYS A 171 -7.89 3.52 -2.75
CA CYS A 171 -6.58 3.88 -3.30
C CYS A 171 -6.72 4.92 -4.41
N ALA A 172 -5.86 5.94 -4.41
CA ALA A 172 -5.74 6.91 -5.49
C ALA A 172 -4.29 7.41 -5.60
N ASN A 173 -3.92 8.05 -6.71
CA ASN A 173 -2.72 8.88 -6.75
C ASN A 173 -3.03 10.28 -6.19
N LEU A 174 -2.01 11.14 -6.04
CA LEU A 174 -2.18 12.49 -5.52
C LEU A 174 -2.92 13.46 -6.45
N GLN A 175 -3.26 13.04 -7.67
CA GLN A 175 -4.16 13.75 -8.59
C GLN A 175 -5.62 13.27 -8.46
N GLY A 176 -5.89 12.31 -7.57
CA GLY A 176 -7.22 11.71 -7.37
C GLY A 176 -7.59 10.63 -8.36
N SER A 177 -6.71 10.26 -9.31
CA SER A 177 -6.95 9.11 -10.19
C SER A 177 -6.92 7.83 -9.39
N ARG A 178 -7.92 6.97 -9.60
CA ARG A 178 -8.01 5.62 -9.01
C ARG A 178 -7.59 4.51 -9.98
N GLU A 179 -7.35 4.89 -11.23
CA GLU A 179 -6.95 4.01 -12.33
C GLU A 179 -5.45 4.12 -12.60
N LYS A 180 -4.86 3.06 -13.15
CA LYS A 180 -3.46 3.03 -13.59
C LYS A 180 -2.47 3.41 -12.49
N LEU A 181 -2.81 3.08 -11.25
CA LEU A 181 -2.05 3.46 -10.05
C LEU A 181 -0.62 2.95 -10.07
N LEU A 182 -0.37 1.82 -10.74
CA LEU A 182 0.97 1.25 -10.89
C LEU A 182 1.99 2.26 -11.42
N HIS A 183 1.57 3.18 -12.30
CA HIS A 183 2.42 4.23 -12.86
C HIS A 183 1.98 5.63 -12.43
N GLY A 184 1.21 5.73 -11.34
CA GLY A 184 0.66 6.99 -10.84
C GLY A 184 1.70 7.91 -10.18
N GLY A 185 2.92 7.42 -9.94
CA GLY A 185 4.04 8.19 -9.37
C GLY A 185 3.87 8.57 -7.90
N SER A 186 2.73 8.26 -7.30
CA SER A 186 2.34 8.57 -5.92
C SER A 186 1.18 7.65 -5.52
N LEU A 187 0.93 7.53 -4.22
CA LEU A 187 -0.18 6.74 -3.70
C LEU A 187 -0.75 7.37 -2.43
N ILE A 188 -2.07 7.45 -2.36
CA ILE A 188 -2.84 7.63 -1.14
C ILE A 188 -3.64 6.35 -0.93
N THR A 189 -3.61 5.84 0.30
CA THR A 189 -4.58 4.85 0.78
C THR A 189 -5.39 5.46 1.91
N ALA A 190 -6.72 5.36 1.85
CA ALA A 190 -7.61 5.88 2.87
C ALA A 190 -8.66 4.84 3.27
N SER A 191 -9.07 4.91 4.54
CA SER A 191 -10.10 4.03 5.10
C SER A 191 -11.50 4.25 4.51
N SER A 192 -11.76 5.40 3.88
CA SER A 192 -13.02 5.67 3.17
C SER A 192 -12.82 6.65 2.03
N GLN A 193 -13.79 6.69 1.10
CA GLN A 193 -13.79 7.66 0.00
C GLN A 193 -13.89 9.09 0.54
N PHE A 194 -14.71 9.29 1.59
CA PHE A 194 -14.87 10.59 2.23
C PHE A 194 -13.53 11.15 2.74
N LEU A 195 -12.74 10.32 3.44
CA LEU A 195 -11.42 10.75 3.93
C LEU A 195 -10.42 10.98 2.78
N LEU A 196 -10.48 10.17 1.72
CA LEU A 196 -9.65 10.41 0.53
C LEU A 196 -9.93 11.79 -0.07
N ASP A 197 -11.21 12.17 -0.18
CA ASP A 197 -11.61 13.45 -0.77
C ASP A 197 -11.13 14.63 0.08
N GLU A 198 -11.26 14.55 1.42
CA GLU A 198 -10.73 15.57 2.34
C GLU A 198 -9.19 15.69 2.25
N LEU A 199 -8.48 14.57 2.10
CA LEU A 199 -7.03 14.56 1.93
C LEU A 199 -6.60 15.22 0.62
N LEU A 200 -7.24 14.87 -0.49
CA LEU A 200 -6.94 15.46 -1.80
C LEU A 200 -7.23 16.96 -1.81
N TYR A 201 -8.30 17.40 -1.15
CA TYR A 201 -8.58 18.83 -0.99
C TYR A 201 -7.49 19.51 -0.15
N ALA A 202 -7.11 18.93 0.98
CA ALA A 202 -6.16 19.54 1.89
C ALA A 202 -4.70 19.55 1.38
N LEU A 203 -4.33 18.64 0.47
CA LEU A 203 -3.00 18.55 -0.14
C LEU A 203 -2.79 19.49 -1.34
N ASN A 204 -3.87 20.02 -1.91
CA ASN A 204 -3.84 20.99 -3.01
C ASN A 204 -3.57 22.41 -2.52
#